data_AF-A0A2W1DZU2-F1
#
_entry.id   AF-A0A2W1DZU2-F1
#
_cell.length_a   1.000
_cell.length_b   1.000
_cell.length_c   1.000
_cell.angle_alpha   90.00
_cell.angle_beta   90.00
_cell.angle_gamma   90.00
#
_symmetry.space_group_name_H-M   'P 1'
#
loop_
_entity.id
_entity.type
_entity.pdbx_description
1 polymer ?
#
loop_
_entity_poly.entity_id
_entity_poly.type
_entity_poly.pdbx_seq_one_letter_code
_entity_poly.pdbx_strand_id
1 'polypeptide(L)'
;MADNAFEHMYITAARLLSDAGIDIAPQTLLITALAAISPFIILIVIAVAQSPKALPPPAGCRKLGLQGTTYFEDQYSKKYAKGGDPTPAKPWTVKALFVYPLKSAAPIELDKSKILLTGLKYDRQFTLAQQVTSLPSMDGKVTSEWHFMTQRKFPRLAKVETEIWVPDPSARDYKEDGEWVKSDGCLVIRFPFSPDTDFSMEGLLNYGKILAARLSRKPEPMLEFMVPFNPPQERIKSKGYRSEVLRIWKDNPVALNMSSEIDREVFEKLRYTLGAANPIALFRIDTNAYREVHKCAPKKYEVGFQTVIGMQDSYPIHIINMASIHDVASKLPTGKPEPEHIWQRRHTLLDALRFRANIYITGPPAFAEDDWKKAKLTSSDSSSLKLHISCRSTRCKLPNVDPKTAVADRNEPLTTLRNYRVIDAGSKNACLGMQVTPLEEGSVAVGDQIEVLETGEHLFIGGEGPKVDG
;
A
#
# COMPACT_ATOMS: atom_id res chain seq x y z
N MET A 1 -4.22 -10.58 66.48
CA MET A 1 -4.49 -11.71 65.57
C MET A 1 -5.29 -11.14 64.43
N ALA A 2 -4.71 -11.07 63.22
CA ALA A 2 -5.35 -10.47 62.08
C ALA A 2 -6.46 -11.42 61.59
N ASP A 3 -7.71 -10.99 61.69
CA ASP A 3 -8.83 -11.66 61.04
C ASP A 3 -8.53 -11.73 59.54
N ASN A 4 -8.32 -12.95 59.04
CA ASN A 4 -8.11 -13.17 57.63
C ASN A 4 -9.39 -12.78 56.90
N ALA A 5 -9.37 -11.68 56.16
CA ALA A 5 -10.50 -11.24 55.33
C ALA A 5 -11.06 -12.38 54.44
N PHE A 6 -10.22 -13.36 54.10
CA PHE A 6 -10.60 -14.60 53.41
C PHE A 6 -11.58 -15.48 54.19
N GLU A 7 -11.43 -15.64 55.50
CA GLU A 7 -12.35 -16.40 56.36
C GLU A 7 -13.75 -15.78 56.34
N HIS A 8 -13.81 -14.45 56.48
CA HIS A 8 -15.08 -13.73 56.47
C HIS A 8 -15.79 -13.80 55.11
N MET A 9 -15.02 -13.74 54.02
CA MET A 9 -15.55 -13.89 52.65
C MET A 9 -16.05 -15.32 52.40
N TYR A 10 -15.33 -16.32 52.92
CA TYR A 10 -15.69 -17.75 52.81
C TYR A 10 -17.02 -18.05 53.52
N ILE A 11 -17.18 -17.61 54.77
CA ILE A 11 -18.40 -17.82 55.56
C ILE A 11 -19.60 -17.11 54.92
N THR A 12 -19.39 -15.91 54.37
CA THR A 12 -20.45 -15.13 53.72
C THR A 12 -20.92 -15.78 52.42
N ALA A 13 -20.00 -16.28 51.59
CA ALA A 13 -20.33 -17.00 50.36
C ALA A 13 -21.06 -18.32 50.66
N ALA A 14 -20.62 -19.06 51.67
CA ALA A 14 -21.26 -20.31 52.09
C ALA A 14 -22.73 -20.12 52.54
N ARG A 15 -23.02 -19.06 53.31
CA ARG A 15 -24.39 -18.72 53.73
C ARG A 15 -25.28 -18.36 52.54
N LEU A 16 -24.80 -17.52 51.62
CA LEU A 16 -25.54 -17.10 50.42
C LEU A 16 -25.95 -18.28 49.52
N LEU A 17 -25.10 -19.29 49.40
CA LEU A 17 -25.37 -20.49 48.59
C LEU A 17 -26.38 -21.42 49.25
N SER A 18 -26.29 -21.56 50.58
CA SER A 18 -27.24 -22.34 51.38
C SER A 18 -28.65 -21.72 51.34
N ASP A 19 -28.75 -20.40 51.46
CA ASP A 19 -30.03 -19.66 51.36
C ASP A 19 -30.67 -19.77 49.95
N ALA A 20 -29.86 -20.06 48.91
CA ALA A 20 -30.30 -20.29 47.54
C ALA A 20 -30.68 -21.75 47.24
N GLY A 21 -30.57 -22.67 48.21
CA GLY A 21 -30.88 -24.09 48.05
C GLY A 21 -29.83 -24.90 47.27
N ILE A 22 -28.59 -24.39 47.20
CA ILE A 22 -27.49 -25.01 46.46
C ILE A 22 -26.46 -25.54 47.47
N ASP A 23 -26.56 -26.83 47.81
CA ASP A 23 -25.60 -27.53 48.69
C ASP A 23 -24.31 -27.91 47.94
N ILE A 24 -23.56 -26.89 47.50
CA ILE A 24 -22.23 -27.07 46.91
C ILE A 24 -21.19 -26.50 47.87
N ALA A 25 -20.20 -27.32 48.24
CA ALA A 25 -19.12 -26.87 49.11
C ALA A 25 -18.39 -25.67 48.48
N PRO A 26 -18.09 -24.59 49.23
CA PRO A 26 -17.40 -23.42 48.68
C PRO A 26 -16.04 -23.75 48.01
N GLN A 27 -15.38 -24.81 48.48
CA GLN A 27 -14.18 -25.37 47.85
C GLN A 27 -14.45 -25.89 46.44
N THR A 28 -15.57 -26.57 46.22
CA THR A 28 -16.01 -27.04 44.90
C THR A 28 -16.27 -25.86 43.98
N LEU A 29 -16.92 -24.78 44.46
CA LEU A 29 -17.11 -23.56 43.67
C LEU A 29 -15.79 -22.87 43.31
N LEU A 30 -14.84 -22.80 44.24
CA LEU A 30 -13.51 -22.25 43.96
C LEU A 30 -12.76 -23.11 42.93
N ILE A 31 -12.79 -24.44 43.06
CA ILE A 31 -12.17 -25.36 42.11
C ILE A 31 -12.85 -25.26 40.74
N THR A 32 -14.18 -25.20 40.68
CA THR A 32 -14.94 -25.03 39.45
C THR A 32 -14.64 -23.68 38.79
N ALA A 33 -14.54 -22.59 39.57
CA ALA A 33 -14.17 -21.28 39.06
C ALA A 33 -12.72 -21.26 38.54
N LEU A 34 -11.77 -21.81 39.29
CA LEU A 34 -10.37 -21.91 38.85
C LEU A 34 -10.22 -22.82 37.62
N ALA A 35 -10.94 -23.93 37.55
CA ALA A 35 -10.97 -24.82 36.39
C ALA A 35 -11.65 -24.15 35.18
N ALA A 36 -12.65 -23.29 35.39
CA ALA A 36 -13.28 -22.52 34.33
C ALA A 36 -12.37 -21.38 33.81
N ILE A 37 -11.54 -20.78 34.69
CA ILE A 37 -10.65 -19.67 34.35
C ILE A 37 -9.28 -20.17 33.84
N SER A 38 -8.84 -21.36 34.24
CA SER A 38 -7.52 -21.89 33.87
C SER A 38 -7.25 -21.96 32.37
N PRO A 39 -8.21 -22.31 31.47
CA PRO A 39 -7.97 -22.27 30.03
C PRO A 39 -7.70 -20.85 29.53
N PHE A 40 -8.37 -19.84 30.10
CA PHE A 40 -8.15 -18.44 29.74
C PHE A 40 -6.80 -17.94 30.25
N ILE A 41 -6.39 -18.31 31.46
CA ILE A 41 -5.06 -17.96 31.99
C ILE A 41 -3.98 -18.61 31.14
N ILE A 42 -4.11 -19.91 30.81
CA ILE A 42 -3.16 -20.62 29.96
C ILE A 42 -3.08 -19.96 28.58
N LEU A 43 -4.22 -19.62 27.97
CA LEU A 43 -4.24 -18.91 26.68
C LEU A 43 -3.58 -17.54 26.75
N ILE A 44 -3.77 -16.78 27.84
CA ILE A 44 -3.09 -15.50 28.04
C ILE A 44 -1.58 -15.70 28.21
N VAL A 45 -1.15 -16.69 28.99
CA VAL A 45 0.28 -17.00 29.18
C VAL A 45 0.92 -17.40 27.85
N ILE A 46 0.26 -18.28 27.08
CA ILE A 46 0.70 -18.66 25.73
C ILE A 46 0.74 -17.43 24.82
N ALA A 47 -0.29 -16.59 24.81
CA ALA A 47 -0.33 -15.38 24.00
C ALA A 47 0.82 -14.41 24.33
N VAL A 48 1.09 -14.18 25.61
CA VAL A 48 2.22 -13.33 26.04
C VAL A 48 3.55 -13.94 25.60
N ALA A 49 3.75 -15.25 25.81
CA ALA A 49 4.97 -15.96 25.44
C ALA A 49 5.20 -16.02 23.91
N GLN A 50 4.13 -16.00 23.13
CA GLN A 50 4.14 -16.09 21.67
C GLN A 50 3.96 -14.76 20.97
N SER A 51 4.05 -13.65 21.70
CA SER A 51 4.04 -12.32 21.10
C SER A 51 5.04 -12.30 19.94
N PRO A 52 4.59 -11.97 18.71
CA PRO A 52 5.41 -12.13 17.52
C PRO A 52 6.69 -11.31 17.68
N LYS A 53 7.84 -11.98 17.65
CA LYS A 53 9.14 -11.30 17.61
C LYS A 53 9.27 -10.68 16.24
N ALA A 54 9.20 -9.35 16.18
CA ALA A 54 9.59 -8.62 14.98
C ALA A 54 11.06 -8.94 14.67
N LEU A 55 11.37 -9.06 13.39
CA LEU A 55 12.74 -9.03 12.89
C LEU A 55 13.43 -7.78 13.45
N PRO A 56 14.69 -7.89 13.87
CA PRO A 56 15.44 -6.74 14.32
C PRO A 56 15.48 -5.69 13.19
N PRO A 57 15.50 -4.39 13.53
CA PRO A 57 15.63 -3.35 12.52
C PRO A 57 16.89 -3.60 11.67
N PRO A 58 16.85 -3.30 10.35
CA PRO A 58 18.02 -3.43 9.49
C PRO A 58 19.18 -2.61 10.02
N ALA A 59 20.32 -3.25 10.26
CA ALA A 59 21.46 -2.61 10.90
C ALA A 59 21.98 -1.41 10.11
N GLY A 60 22.27 -0.31 10.80
CA GLY A 60 22.80 0.92 10.19
C GLY A 60 21.81 1.68 9.32
N CYS A 61 20.52 1.36 9.42
CA CYS A 61 19.46 2.01 8.65
C CYS A 61 18.45 2.69 9.56
N ARG A 62 17.83 3.77 9.05
CA ARG A 62 16.66 4.41 9.65
C ARG A 62 15.41 4.17 8.82
N LYS A 63 14.27 4.07 9.49
CA LYS A 63 12.96 3.99 8.84
C LYS A 63 12.60 5.34 8.21
N LEU A 64 12.18 5.31 6.96
CA LEU A 64 11.66 6.45 6.22
C LEU A 64 10.13 6.39 6.17
N GLY A 65 9.49 7.53 6.40
CA GLY A 65 8.05 7.66 6.55
C GLY A 65 7.69 8.66 7.65
N LEU A 66 6.42 9.06 7.69
CA LEU A 66 5.89 9.91 8.76
C LEU A 66 6.08 9.26 10.14
N GLN A 67 6.58 10.04 11.08
CA GLN A 67 6.61 9.69 12.51
C GLN A 67 5.54 10.50 13.24
N GLY A 68 4.33 9.96 13.39
CA GLY A 68 3.25 10.63 14.11
C GLY A 68 1.90 10.51 13.41
N THR A 69 1.11 11.60 13.47
CA THR A 69 -0.20 11.68 12.83
C THR A 69 -0.08 11.83 11.32
N THR A 70 -1.02 11.23 10.60
CA THR A 70 -1.05 11.25 9.14
C THR A 70 -1.64 12.57 8.64
N TYR A 71 -1.17 13.09 7.50
CA TYR A 71 -1.86 14.22 6.87
C TYR A 71 -3.22 13.79 6.32
N PHE A 72 -3.47 12.48 6.19
CA PHE A 72 -4.73 11.94 5.70
C PHE A 72 -5.79 11.65 6.77
N GLU A 73 -5.50 11.92 8.04
CA GLU A 73 -6.49 11.78 9.13
C GLU A 73 -7.73 12.65 8.88
N ASP A 74 -7.54 13.86 8.35
CA ASP A 74 -8.59 14.83 8.06
C ASP A 74 -9.01 14.87 6.58
N GLN A 75 -8.67 13.85 5.79
CA GLN A 75 -8.96 13.82 4.34
C GLN A 75 -10.45 14.01 4.02
N TYR A 76 -11.32 13.62 4.96
CA TYR A 76 -12.77 13.69 4.88
C TYR A 76 -13.37 15.04 5.30
N SER A 77 -12.53 15.98 5.73
CA SER A 77 -12.98 17.29 6.19
C SER A 77 -13.56 18.11 5.04
N LYS A 78 -14.70 18.77 5.29
CA LYS A 78 -15.37 19.67 4.34
C LYS A 78 -14.49 20.85 3.91
N LYS A 79 -13.41 21.15 4.65
CA LYS A 79 -12.46 22.20 4.27
C LYS A 79 -11.77 21.92 2.93
N TYR A 80 -11.71 20.66 2.52
CA TYR A 80 -11.14 20.23 1.24
C TYR A 80 -12.18 20.02 0.15
N ALA A 81 -13.48 20.17 0.45
CA ALA A 81 -14.56 19.92 -0.50
C ALA A 81 -14.75 21.07 -1.50
N LYS A 82 -14.27 22.27 -1.17
CA LYS A 82 -14.36 23.46 -2.03
C LYS A 82 -13.00 24.11 -2.12
N GLY A 83 -12.67 24.55 -3.33
CA GLY A 83 -11.49 25.34 -3.62
C GLY A 83 -11.85 26.65 -4.32
N GLY A 84 -10.84 27.45 -4.62
CA GLY A 84 -10.96 28.73 -5.31
C GLY A 84 -9.66 29.13 -5.97
N ASP A 85 -9.62 30.29 -6.60
CA ASP A 85 -8.42 30.80 -7.24
C ASP A 85 -7.30 31.08 -6.22
N PRO A 86 -6.03 30.88 -6.61
CA PRO A 86 -4.92 31.04 -5.69
C PRO A 86 -4.74 32.52 -5.35
N THR A 87 -4.60 32.81 -4.06
CA THR A 87 -4.24 34.16 -3.57
C THR A 87 -2.97 34.07 -2.74
N PRO A 88 -2.20 35.15 -2.55
CA PRO A 88 -1.00 35.11 -1.70
C PRO A 88 -1.28 34.60 -0.27
N ALA A 89 -2.49 34.82 0.25
CA ALA A 89 -2.91 34.32 1.56
C ALA A 89 -3.40 32.86 1.55
N LYS A 90 -3.82 32.35 0.40
CA LYS A 90 -4.34 30.98 0.20
C LYS A 90 -3.78 30.40 -1.11
N PRO A 91 -2.48 30.10 -1.17
CA PRO A 91 -1.91 29.44 -2.32
C PRO A 91 -2.45 28.01 -2.43
N TRP A 92 -2.39 27.44 -3.62
CA TRP A 92 -2.58 26.01 -3.79
C TRP A 92 -1.34 25.29 -3.29
N THR A 93 -1.53 24.18 -2.58
CA THR A 93 -0.42 23.49 -1.91
C THR A 93 -0.51 21.97 -2.00
N VAL A 94 0.64 21.32 -1.80
CA VAL A 94 0.73 19.88 -1.59
C VAL A 94 0.15 19.53 -0.22
N LYS A 95 -0.94 18.76 -0.20
CA LYS A 95 -1.62 18.30 1.01
C LYS A 95 -0.95 17.06 1.61
N ALA A 96 -0.53 16.11 0.78
CA ALA A 96 0.13 14.89 1.22
C ALA A 96 0.94 14.25 0.11
N LEU A 97 1.96 13.49 0.50
CA LEU A 97 2.84 12.74 -0.40
C LEU A 97 2.82 11.26 -0.07
N PHE A 98 2.70 10.42 -1.10
CA PHE A 98 2.69 8.98 -0.96
C PHE A 98 3.59 8.31 -2.00
N VAL A 99 4.24 7.24 -1.55
CA VAL A 99 4.98 6.31 -2.41
C VAL A 99 4.43 4.90 -2.21
N TYR A 100 4.57 4.09 -3.26
CA TYR A 100 4.14 2.69 -3.28
C TYR A 100 5.31 1.80 -3.72
N PRO A 101 6.28 1.50 -2.83
CA PRO A 101 7.51 0.82 -3.23
C PRO A 101 7.28 -0.54 -3.86
N LEU A 102 6.34 -1.30 -3.30
CA LEU A 102 5.77 -2.47 -3.92
C LEU A 102 4.49 -2.08 -4.67
N LYS A 103 4.50 -2.26 -6.00
CA LYS A 103 3.34 -2.03 -6.85
C LYS A 103 2.14 -2.81 -6.29
N SER A 104 0.99 -2.15 -6.24
CA SER A 104 -0.27 -2.71 -5.73
C SER A 104 -0.31 -2.95 -4.21
N ALA A 105 0.77 -2.72 -3.46
CA ALA A 105 0.75 -2.80 -2.00
C ALA A 105 0.21 -1.52 -1.35
N ALA A 106 0.15 -1.51 -0.02
CA ALA A 106 -0.22 -0.34 0.78
C ALA A 106 0.79 0.83 0.57
N PRO A 107 0.33 2.08 0.68
CA PRO A 107 1.18 3.26 0.59
C PRO A 107 2.09 3.45 1.81
N ILE A 108 3.14 4.26 1.62
CA ILE A 108 3.88 4.93 2.69
C ILE A 108 3.70 6.43 2.51
N GLU A 109 3.26 7.12 3.56
CA GLU A 109 3.10 8.57 3.60
C GLU A 109 4.41 9.25 4.02
N LEU A 110 4.76 10.34 3.34
CA LEU A 110 6.02 11.05 3.50
C LEU A 110 5.80 12.55 3.77
N ASP A 111 6.68 13.16 4.57
CA ASP A 111 6.77 14.63 4.68
C ASP A 111 7.44 15.27 3.47
N LYS A 112 8.49 14.61 2.97
CA LYS A 112 9.34 15.07 1.89
C LYS A 112 9.82 13.89 1.08
N SER A 113 9.91 14.06 -0.23
CA SER A 113 10.47 13.06 -1.15
C SER A 113 11.34 13.72 -2.20
N LYS A 114 12.31 12.96 -2.72
CA LYS A 114 13.07 13.36 -3.91
C LYS A 114 12.28 12.98 -5.15
N ILE A 115 12.18 13.89 -6.11
CA ILE A 115 11.65 13.63 -7.45
C ILE A 115 12.84 13.33 -8.37
N LEU A 116 12.81 12.15 -8.99
CA LEU A 116 13.70 11.70 -10.05
C LEU A 116 12.94 11.75 -11.38
N LEU A 117 13.64 11.60 -12.50
CA LEU A 117 12.98 11.49 -13.82
C LEU A 117 11.97 10.33 -13.91
N THR A 118 12.17 9.27 -13.11
CA THR A 118 11.29 8.10 -13.01
C THR A 118 10.14 8.26 -12.02
N GLY A 119 10.08 9.37 -11.28
CA GLY A 119 9.01 9.71 -10.33
C GLY A 119 9.53 9.98 -8.92
N LEU A 120 8.70 9.79 -7.90
CA LEU A 120 9.15 9.92 -6.51
C LEU A 120 10.15 8.78 -6.19
N LYS A 121 11.23 9.12 -5.47
CA LYS A 121 12.23 8.13 -5.04
C LYS A 121 11.54 7.02 -4.23
N TYR A 122 11.92 5.78 -4.53
CA TYR A 122 11.34 4.55 -3.97
C TYR A 122 9.90 4.23 -4.40
N ASP A 123 9.28 5.00 -5.31
CA ASP A 123 7.95 4.63 -5.83
C ASP A 123 8.04 3.51 -6.88
N ARG A 124 7.24 2.46 -6.69
CA ARG A 124 6.99 1.36 -7.64
C ARG A 124 8.27 0.78 -8.25
N GLN A 125 9.25 0.47 -7.41
CA GLN A 125 10.49 -0.22 -7.81
C GLN A 125 10.30 -1.74 -7.85
N PHE A 126 9.36 -2.26 -7.06
CA PHE A 126 9.08 -3.69 -6.94
C PHE A 126 7.66 -4.01 -7.42
N THR A 127 7.46 -5.25 -7.84
CA THR A 127 6.13 -5.81 -8.11
C THR A 127 6.12 -7.31 -7.83
N LEU A 128 4.97 -7.83 -7.37
CA LEU A 128 4.72 -9.26 -7.40
C LEU A 128 4.23 -9.67 -8.78
N ALA A 129 4.56 -10.87 -9.20
CA ALA A 129 4.07 -11.50 -10.41
C ALA A 129 3.64 -12.93 -10.13
N GLN A 130 2.74 -13.46 -10.95
CA GLN A 130 2.35 -14.86 -10.96
C GLN A 130 2.78 -15.52 -12.27
N GLN A 131 3.18 -16.78 -12.22
CA GLN A 131 3.51 -17.54 -13.42
C GLN A 131 2.22 -17.97 -14.11
N VAL A 132 2.04 -17.66 -15.39
CA VAL A 132 0.86 -18.06 -16.16
C VAL A 132 1.34 -18.97 -17.28
N THR A 133 0.81 -20.18 -17.30
CA THR A 133 1.13 -21.19 -18.32
C THR A 133 0.01 -21.23 -19.34
N SER A 134 0.37 -21.18 -20.63
CA SER A 134 -0.59 -21.27 -21.73
C SER A 134 -1.15 -22.69 -21.84
N LEU A 135 -2.33 -22.80 -22.45
CA LEU A 135 -2.77 -24.09 -22.99
C LEU A 135 -1.80 -24.53 -24.10
N PRO A 136 -1.68 -25.84 -24.37
CA PRO A 136 -0.87 -26.33 -25.48
C PRO A 136 -1.34 -25.71 -26.80
N SER A 137 -0.41 -25.17 -27.58
CA SER A 137 -0.71 -24.77 -28.96
C SER A 137 -1.02 -26.00 -29.83
N MET A 138 -1.51 -25.79 -31.06
CA MET A 138 -1.71 -26.88 -32.04
C MET A 138 -0.41 -27.66 -32.31
N ASP A 139 0.76 -27.02 -32.10
CA ASP A 139 2.09 -27.62 -32.22
C ASP A 139 2.60 -28.25 -30.91
N GLY A 140 1.77 -28.32 -29.87
CA GLY A 140 2.11 -28.88 -28.56
C GLY A 140 3.01 -28.00 -27.68
N LYS A 141 3.34 -26.78 -28.10
CA LYS A 141 4.22 -25.87 -27.33
C LYS A 141 3.44 -25.25 -26.17
N VAL A 142 4.03 -25.30 -24.99
CA VAL A 142 3.53 -24.66 -23.77
C VAL A 142 4.51 -23.57 -23.35
N THR A 143 4.03 -22.35 -23.15
CA THR A 143 4.85 -21.23 -22.66
C THR A 143 4.41 -20.84 -21.26
N SER A 144 5.38 -20.53 -20.41
CA SER A 144 5.15 -20.00 -19.06
C SER A 144 5.71 -18.58 -19.00
N GLU A 145 4.84 -17.62 -18.70
CA GLU A 145 5.19 -16.19 -18.65
C GLU A 145 4.86 -15.60 -17.28
N TRP A 146 5.73 -14.75 -16.76
CA TRP A 146 5.44 -13.97 -15.56
C TRP A 146 4.49 -12.83 -15.87
N HIS A 147 3.35 -12.79 -15.18
CA HIS A 147 2.36 -11.73 -15.28
C HIS A 147 2.29 -10.98 -13.96
N PHE A 148 2.49 -9.66 -13.99
CA PHE A 148 2.38 -8.81 -12.80
C PHE A 148 1.01 -8.94 -12.09
N MET A 149 1.03 -8.83 -10.78
CA MET A 149 -0.17 -8.87 -9.94
C MET A 149 -0.70 -7.46 -9.67
N THR A 150 -2.02 -7.30 -9.66
CA THR A 150 -2.68 -6.00 -9.39
C THR A 150 -3.77 -6.12 -8.34
N GLN A 151 -4.02 -5.04 -7.59
CA GLN A 151 -5.14 -4.97 -6.64
C GLN A 151 -6.49 -5.30 -7.29
N ARG A 152 -6.65 -5.09 -8.61
CA ARG A 152 -7.88 -5.43 -9.33
C ARG A 152 -8.19 -6.92 -9.35
N LYS A 153 -7.14 -7.75 -9.45
CA LYS A 153 -7.25 -9.21 -9.47
C LYS A 153 -7.02 -9.81 -8.08
N PHE A 154 -6.15 -9.18 -7.29
CA PHE A 154 -5.77 -9.59 -5.94
C PHE A 154 -5.98 -8.43 -4.96
N PRO A 155 -7.22 -8.13 -4.55
CA PRO A 155 -7.54 -7.02 -3.64
C PRO A 155 -6.76 -7.06 -2.32
N ARG A 156 -6.43 -8.27 -1.82
CA ARG A 156 -5.64 -8.48 -0.60
C ARG A 156 -4.22 -7.93 -0.66
N LEU A 157 -3.70 -7.57 -1.84
CA LEU A 157 -2.47 -6.78 -1.96
C LEU A 157 -2.56 -5.44 -1.22
N ALA A 158 -3.75 -4.86 -1.04
CA ALA A 158 -3.93 -3.64 -0.24
C ALA A 158 -3.58 -3.82 1.25
N LYS A 159 -3.56 -5.05 1.75
CA LYS A 159 -3.16 -5.41 3.13
C LYS A 159 -1.68 -5.71 3.28
N VAL A 160 -0.93 -5.73 2.18
CA VAL A 160 0.52 -5.89 2.23
C VAL A 160 1.12 -4.53 2.57
N GLU A 161 1.64 -4.42 3.79
CA GLU A 161 2.30 -3.24 4.31
C GLU A 161 3.76 -3.20 3.84
N THR A 162 4.29 -2.00 3.67
CA THR A 162 5.70 -1.81 3.29
C THR A 162 6.35 -0.77 4.20
N GLU A 163 7.62 -0.96 4.48
CA GLU A 163 8.46 0.06 5.14
C GLU A 163 9.76 0.23 4.36
N ILE A 164 10.16 1.49 4.18
CA ILE A 164 11.44 1.84 3.55
C ILE A 164 12.45 2.05 4.68
N TRP A 165 13.58 1.36 4.62
CA TRP A 165 14.72 1.59 5.49
C TRP A 165 15.89 2.07 4.66
N VAL A 166 16.48 3.20 5.04
CA VAL A 166 17.59 3.83 4.30
C VAL A 166 18.82 3.91 5.20
N PRO A 167 20.05 3.80 4.64
CA PRO A 167 21.27 3.92 5.43
C PRO A 167 21.35 5.26 6.15
N ASP A 168 21.78 5.22 7.42
CA ASP A 168 21.97 6.39 8.25
C ASP A 168 23.36 6.38 8.91
N PRO A 169 24.31 7.19 8.42
CA PRO A 169 25.64 7.29 9.00
C PRO A 169 25.68 7.71 10.48
N SER A 170 24.60 8.29 11.00
CA SER A 170 24.49 8.67 12.42
C SER A 170 24.04 7.52 13.33
N ALA A 171 23.60 6.40 12.77
CA ALA A 171 23.15 5.24 13.54
C ALA A 171 24.33 4.55 14.23
N ARG A 172 24.12 4.08 15.48
CA ARG A 172 25.18 3.48 16.32
C ARG A 172 25.74 2.17 15.75
N ASP A 173 24.91 1.46 15.00
CA ASP A 173 25.19 0.18 14.35
C ASP A 173 25.55 0.34 12.87
N TYR A 174 25.80 1.58 12.41
CA TYR A 174 26.22 1.86 11.05
C TYR A 174 27.61 1.28 10.77
N LYS A 175 27.70 0.55 9.66
CA LYS A 175 28.94 0.04 9.10
C LYS A 175 28.93 0.24 7.59
N GLU A 176 29.96 0.87 7.04
CA GLU A 176 30.06 1.11 5.59
C GLU A 176 30.07 -0.19 4.79
N ASP A 177 30.66 -1.25 5.35
CA ASP A 177 30.69 -2.58 4.77
C ASP A 177 29.42 -3.40 5.05
N GLY A 178 28.46 -2.83 5.79
CA GLY A 178 27.22 -3.46 6.18
C GLY A 178 26.35 -3.86 4.99
N GLU A 179 25.72 -5.02 5.10
CA GLU A 179 24.91 -5.64 4.03
C GLU A 179 23.82 -4.69 3.48
N TRP A 180 23.08 -4.04 4.38
CA TRP A 180 21.99 -3.13 4.03
C TRP A 180 22.49 -1.76 3.57
N VAL A 181 23.63 -1.30 4.11
CA VAL A 181 24.28 -0.04 3.71
C VAL A 181 24.78 -0.12 2.27
N LYS A 182 25.50 -1.21 1.92
CA LYS A 182 25.92 -1.49 0.53
C LYS A 182 24.75 -1.62 -0.46
N SER A 183 23.56 -1.91 0.04
CA SER A 183 22.36 -2.10 -0.77
C SER A 183 21.50 -0.84 -0.91
N ASP A 184 22.00 0.33 -0.48
CA ASP A 184 21.25 1.59 -0.37
C ASP A 184 19.96 1.45 0.47
N GLY A 185 19.98 0.53 1.43
CA GLY A 185 18.86 0.22 2.32
C GLY A 185 18.07 -1.01 1.88
N CYS A 186 16.89 -1.18 2.48
CA CYS A 186 16.00 -2.30 2.20
C CYS A 186 14.53 -1.93 2.33
N LEU A 187 13.72 -2.74 1.66
CA LEU A 187 12.27 -2.75 1.76
C LEU A 187 11.86 -3.88 2.70
N VAL A 188 11.18 -3.53 3.78
CA VAL A 188 10.50 -4.49 4.65
C VAL A 188 9.08 -4.66 4.12
N ILE A 189 8.67 -5.90 3.84
CA ILE A 189 7.32 -6.23 3.40
C ILE A 189 6.66 -7.03 4.51
N ARG A 190 5.45 -6.61 4.91
CA ARG A 190 4.65 -7.29 5.93
C ARG A 190 3.27 -7.62 5.40
N PHE A 191 2.72 -8.76 5.81
CA PHE A 191 1.37 -9.14 5.42
C PHE A 191 0.68 -9.93 6.55
N PRO A 192 -0.64 -9.79 6.67
CA PRO A 192 -1.39 -10.53 7.67
C PRO A 192 -1.50 -12.00 7.27
N PHE A 193 -1.21 -12.89 8.22
CA PHE A 193 -1.41 -14.31 8.05
C PHE A 193 -1.96 -14.90 9.35
N SER A 194 -3.23 -15.30 9.32
CA SER A 194 -3.89 -15.99 10.41
C SER A 194 -3.76 -17.50 10.17
N PRO A 195 -2.98 -18.22 10.99
CA PRO A 195 -2.85 -19.67 10.87
C PRO A 195 -4.14 -20.38 11.27
N ASP A 196 -4.37 -21.58 10.74
CA ASP A 196 -5.55 -22.38 11.08
C ASP A 196 -5.56 -22.73 12.58
N THR A 197 -6.76 -22.65 13.17
CA THR A 197 -6.99 -23.00 14.57
C THR A 197 -7.86 -24.23 14.65
N ASP A 198 -7.31 -25.30 15.20
CA ASP A 198 -8.00 -26.54 15.52
C ASP A 198 -7.76 -26.92 17.00
N PHE A 199 -8.38 -28.00 17.47
CA PHE A 199 -8.19 -28.50 18.85
C PHE A 199 -6.88 -29.27 19.04
N SER A 200 -5.96 -29.20 18.07
CA SER A 200 -4.62 -29.76 18.21
C SER A 200 -3.74 -28.86 19.09
N MET A 201 -2.60 -29.38 19.55
CA MET A 201 -1.62 -28.57 20.28
C MET A 201 -1.14 -27.39 19.41
N GLU A 202 -0.93 -27.59 18.11
CA GLU A 202 -0.55 -26.52 17.19
C GLU A 202 -1.66 -25.48 16.99
N GLY A 203 -2.92 -25.91 16.90
CA GLY A 203 -4.07 -25.02 16.79
C GLY A 203 -4.30 -24.15 18.01
N LEU A 204 -4.09 -24.70 19.22
CA LEU A 204 -4.12 -23.93 20.47
C LEU A 204 -3.01 -22.87 20.52
N LEU A 205 -1.80 -23.21 20.05
CA LEU A 205 -0.70 -22.24 19.93
C LEU A 205 -1.06 -21.17 18.87
N ASN A 206 -1.67 -21.54 17.75
CA ASN A 206 -2.13 -20.59 16.74
C ASN A 206 -3.20 -19.63 17.28
N TYR A 207 -4.12 -20.11 18.13
CA TYR A 207 -5.07 -19.26 18.84
C TYR A 207 -4.37 -18.25 19.77
N GLY A 208 -3.33 -18.70 20.48
CA GLY A 208 -2.47 -17.84 21.29
C GLY A 208 -1.85 -16.68 20.49
N LYS A 209 -1.31 -16.96 19.30
CA LYS A 209 -0.76 -15.92 18.39
C LYS A 209 -1.81 -14.90 17.95
N ILE A 210 -3.03 -15.35 17.62
CA ILE A 210 -4.13 -14.46 17.24
C ILE A 210 -4.54 -13.57 18.42
N LEU A 211 -4.64 -14.15 19.63
CA LEU A 211 -4.96 -13.40 20.84
C LEU A 211 -3.87 -12.36 21.16
N ALA A 212 -2.59 -12.74 21.02
CA ALA A 212 -1.45 -11.84 21.22
C ALA A 212 -1.48 -10.64 20.25
N ALA A 213 -1.79 -10.89 18.98
CA ALA A 213 -1.96 -9.83 17.98
C ALA A 213 -3.09 -8.87 18.38
N ARG A 214 -4.25 -9.40 18.78
CA ARG A 214 -5.41 -8.60 19.22
C ARG A 214 -5.11 -7.76 20.46
N LEU A 215 -4.41 -8.32 21.45
CA LEU A 215 -3.95 -7.59 22.64
C LEU A 215 -3.00 -6.44 22.25
N SER A 216 -2.21 -6.62 21.20
CA SER A 216 -1.32 -5.60 20.62
C SER A 216 -2.04 -4.62 19.67
N ARG A 217 -3.39 -4.57 19.68
CA ARG A 217 -4.24 -3.77 18.78
C ARG A 217 -4.06 -4.06 17.28
N LYS A 218 -3.51 -5.22 16.93
CA LYS A 218 -3.43 -5.69 15.53
C LYS A 218 -4.57 -6.68 15.27
N PRO A 219 -5.27 -6.59 14.13
CA PRO A 219 -6.38 -7.50 13.84
C PRO A 219 -5.92 -8.95 13.60
N GLU A 220 -4.71 -9.13 13.06
CA GLU A 220 -4.14 -10.41 12.65
C GLU A 220 -2.62 -10.46 12.95
N PRO A 221 -2.02 -11.65 13.13
CA PRO A 221 -0.58 -11.79 13.18
C PRO A 221 0.02 -11.42 11.83
N MET A 222 1.20 -10.78 11.85
CA MET A 222 1.89 -10.33 10.65
C MET A 222 3.14 -11.18 10.44
N LEU A 223 3.36 -11.62 9.21
CA LEU A 223 4.63 -12.14 8.75
C LEU A 223 5.38 -11.06 8.00
N GLU A 224 6.70 -11.10 8.06
CA GLU A 224 7.54 -10.09 7.43
C GLU A 224 8.82 -10.70 6.86
N PHE A 225 9.35 -10.04 5.83
CA PHE A 225 10.63 -10.34 5.22
C PHE A 225 11.24 -9.06 4.64
N MET A 226 12.55 -9.08 4.38
CA MET A 226 13.32 -7.93 3.92
C MET A 226 13.95 -8.20 2.57
N VAL A 227 13.96 -7.19 1.70
CA VAL A 227 14.64 -7.27 0.39
C VAL A 227 15.47 -6.00 0.14
N PRO A 228 16.69 -6.11 -0.38
CA PRO A 228 17.55 -4.96 -0.62
C PRO A 228 17.00 -4.06 -1.73
N PHE A 229 17.23 -2.74 -1.65
CA PHE A 229 16.89 -1.83 -2.76
C PHE A 229 17.84 -2.03 -3.94
N ASN A 230 19.15 -2.01 -3.71
CA ASN A 230 20.16 -2.08 -4.76
C ASN A 230 21.17 -3.20 -4.44
N PRO A 231 20.83 -4.48 -4.71
CA PRO A 231 21.70 -5.60 -4.37
C PRO A 231 23.07 -5.49 -5.08
N PRO A 232 24.21 -5.61 -4.37
CA PRO A 232 25.51 -5.62 -5.01
C PRO A 232 25.72 -6.91 -5.84
N GLN A 233 26.63 -6.86 -6.83
CA GLN A 233 26.88 -7.99 -7.74
C GLN A 233 27.25 -9.30 -7.03
N GLU A 234 27.98 -9.20 -5.90
CA GLU A 234 28.32 -10.34 -5.05
C GLU A 234 27.07 -11.03 -4.48
N ARG A 235 26.07 -10.23 -4.05
CA ARG A 235 24.80 -10.73 -3.52
C ARG A 235 23.94 -11.35 -4.61
N ILE A 236 23.87 -10.70 -5.77
CA ILE A 236 23.14 -11.22 -6.94
C ILE A 236 23.64 -12.63 -7.28
N LYS A 237 24.96 -12.85 -7.27
CA LYS A 237 25.58 -14.16 -7.50
C LYS A 237 25.33 -15.13 -6.35
N SER A 238 25.56 -14.74 -5.10
CA SER A 238 25.47 -15.65 -3.94
C SER A 238 24.04 -16.13 -3.68
N LYS A 239 23.05 -15.26 -3.93
CA LYS A 239 21.62 -15.56 -3.76
C LYS A 239 20.96 -16.05 -5.06
N GLY A 240 21.70 -16.14 -6.16
CA GLY A 240 21.23 -16.73 -7.42
C GLY A 240 20.06 -15.98 -8.07
N TYR A 241 20.10 -14.65 -8.08
CA TYR A 241 19.06 -13.84 -8.72
C TYR A 241 19.05 -14.07 -10.23
N ARG A 242 17.88 -13.90 -10.86
CA ARG A 242 17.71 -14.13 -12.29
C ARG A 242 17.05 -12.92 -12.94
N SER A 243 17.57 -12.50 -14.08
CA SER A 243 16.89 -11.55 -14.95
C SER A 243 15.88 -12.31 -15.80
N GLU A 244 14.58 -12.04 -15.61
CA GLU A 244 13.51 -12.71 -16.33
C GLU A 244 12.58 -11.67 -16.96
N VAL A 245 11.93 -12.05 -18.06
CA VAL A 245 10.96 -11.20 -18.74
C VAL A 245 9.67 -11.19 -17.94
N LEU A 246 9.23 -9.99 -17.56
CA LEU A 246 8.00 -9.77 -16.83
C LEU A 246 6.99 -9.04 -17.72
N ARG A 247 5.84 -9.67 -17.97
CA ARG A 247 4.76 -9.04 -18.72
C ARG A 247 3.99 -8.05 -17.86
N ILE A 248 4.08 -6.78 -18.21
CA ILE A 248 3.33 -5.66 -17.62
C ILE A 248 2.43 -5.06 -18.69
N TRP A 249 1.15 -5.43 -18.67
CA TRP A 249 0.18 -5.04 -19.69
C TRP A 249 0.59 -5.51 -21.09
N LYS A 250 1.07 -4.57 -21.92
CA LYS A 250 1.58 -4.82 -23.27
C LYS A 250 3.12 -4.74 -23.33
N ASP A 251 3.78 -4.33 -22.24
CA ASP A 251 5.24 -4.25 -22.14
C ASP A 251 5.82 -5.54 -21.57
N ASN A 252 7.05 -5.86 -21.94
CA ASN A 252 7.79 -7.03 -21.46
C ASN A 252 9.19 -6.63 -20.96
N PRO A 253 9.32 -5.78 -19.92
CA PRO A 253 10.63 -5.45 -19.36
C PRO A 253 11.35 -6.69 -18.80
N VAL A 254 12.67 -6.67 -18.90
CA VAL A 254 13.52 -7.57 -18.13
C VAL A 254 13.61 -7.02 -16.71
N ALA A 255 13.28 -7.86 -15.72
CA ALA A 255 13.28 -7.50 -14.32
C ALA A 255 14.05 -8.54 -13.50
N LEU A 256 14.60 -8.10 -12.37
CA LEU A 256 15.39 -8.95 -11.49
C LEU A 256 14.46 -9.71 -10.55
N ASN A 257 14.40 -11.03 -10.70
CA ASN A 257 13.70 -11.94 -9.79
C ASN A 257 14.51 -12.07 -8.50
N MET A 258 13.94 -11.58 -7.41
CA MET A 258 14.55 -11.52 -6.08
C MET A 258 13.87 -12.49 -5.09
N SER A 259 13.11 -13.46 -5.59
CA SER A 259 12.35 -14.38 -4.72
C SER A 259 13.25 -15.25 -3.83
N SER A 260 14.53 -15.43 -4.19
CA SER A 260 15.51 -16.18 -3.39
C SER A 260 15.96 -15.47 -2.10
N GLU A 261 15.60 -14.19 -1.90
CA GLU A 261 15.78 -13.52 -0.61
C GLU A 261 14.78 -13.96 0.44
N ILE A 262 13.66 -14.53 0.01
CA ILE A 262 12.51 -14.79 0.85
C ILE A 262 12.51 -16.28 1.21
N ASP A 263 12.29 -16.57 2.49
CA ASP A 263 12.06 -17.95 2.91
C ASP A 263 10.85 -18.54 2.18
N ARG A 264 10.99 -19.79 1.73
CA ARG A 264 9.99 -20.46 0.90
C ARG A 264 8.65 -20.59 1.63
N GLU A 265 8.66 -20.87 2.92
CA GLU A 265 7.43 -21.02 3.71
C GLU A 265 6.71 -19.67 3.86
N VAL A 266 7.46 -18.60 4.15
CA VAL A 266 6.90 -17.24 4.22
C VAL A 266 6.29 -16.83 2.88
N PHE A 267 6.96 -17.15 1.78
CA PHE A 267 6.48 -16.76 0.45
C PHE A 267 5.24 -17.55 0.00
N GLU A 268 5.15 -18.83 0.35
CA GLU A 268 3.93 -19.64 0.16
C GLU A 268 2.76 -19.10 1.00
N LYS A 269 3.01 -18.67 2.25
CA LYS A 269 1.99 -18.02 3.08
C LYS A 269 1.52 -16.69 2.49
N LEU A 270 2.42 -15.92 1.87
CA LEU A 270 2.04 -14.72 1.11
C LEU A 270 1.15 -15.10 -0.08
N ARG A 271 1.54 -16.11 -0.87
CA ARG A 271 0.75 -16.61 -2.01
C ARG A 271 -0.66 -17.01 -1.58
N TYR A 272 -0.77 -17.77 -0.49
CA TYR A 272 -2.05 -18.17 0.10
C TYR A 272 -2.87 -16.97 0.55
N THR A 273 -2.26 -16.02 1.26
CA THR A 273 -2.90 -14.79 1.73
C THR A 273 -3.46 -13.98 0.57
N LEU A 274 -2.75 -13.91 -0.56
CA LEU A 274 -3.19 -13.19 -1.74
C LEU A 274 -4.29 -13.93 -2.52
N GLY A 275 -4.53 -15.22 -2.24
CA GLY A 275 -5.46 -16.06 -3.01
C GLY A 275 -4.94 -16.40 -4.40
N ALA A 276 -3.61 -16.47 -4.57
CA ALA A 276 -2.99 -16.78 -5.85
C ALA A 276 -2.86 -18.30 -6.04
N ALA A 277 -3.56 -18.84 -7.04
CA ALA A 277 -3.46 -20.26 -7.39
C ALA A 277 -2.09 -20.62 -7.98
N ASN A 278 -1.52 -19.72 -8.77
CA ASN A 278 -0.27 -19.93 -9.48
C ASN A 278 0.95 -19.56 -8.61
N PRO A 279 2.13 -20.14 -8.89
CA PRO A 279 3.38 -19.70 -8.27
C PRO A 279 3.58 -18.19 -8.43
N ILE A 280 4.06 -17.54 -7.37
CA ILE A 280 4.36 -16.11 -7.38
C ILE A 280 5.87 -15.87 -7.31
N ALA A 281 6.29 -14.68 -7.72
CA ALA A 281 7.66 -14.21 -7.63
C ALA A 281 7.70 -12.70 -7.35
N LEU A 282 8.76 -12.26 -6.67
CA LEU A 282 9.03 -10.85 -6.41
C LEU A 282 10.06 -10.34 -7.42
N PHE A 283 9.67 -9.29 -8.13
CA PHE A 283 10.49 -8.65 -9.15
C PHE A 283 10.85 -7.22 -8.74
N ARG A 284 12.09 -6.84 -9.06
CA ARG A 284 12.55 -5.46 -9.03
C ARG A 284 12.88 -5.00 -10.44
N ILE A 285 12.56 -3.76 -10.77
CA ILE A 285 12.94 -3.18 -12.06
C ILE A 285 14.46 -3.13 -12.21
N ASP A 286 14.99 -3.37 -13.41
CA ASP A 286 16.38 -3.09 -13.71
C ASP A 286 16.59 -1.57 -13.82
N THR A 287 17.49 -1.01 -13.01
CA THR A 287 17.79 0.43 -12.99
C THR A 287 18.56 0.90 -14.21
N ASN A 288 19.09 -0.03 -15.02
CA ASN A 288 19.75 0.29 -16.29
C ASN A 288 18.79 0.23 -17.49
N ALA A 289 17.60 -0.36 -17.32
CA ALA A 289 16.64 -0.60 -18.38
C ALA A 289 15.22 -0.21 -17.95
N TYR A 290 15.01 1.08 -17.72
CA TYR A 290 13.69 1.63 -17.46
C TYR A 290 12.79 1.54 -18.71
N ARG A 291 11.47 1.56 -18.49
CA ARG A 291 10.49 1.55 -19.58
C ARG A 291 10.23 2.95 -20.08
N GLU A 292 10.29 3.14 -21.39
CA GLU A 292 10.01 4.42 -22.02
C GLU A 292 8.51 4.65 -22.22
N VAL A 293 8.07 5.89 -22.03
CA VAL A 293 6.68 6.32 -22.18
C VAL A 293 6.61 7.34 -23.32
N HIS A 294 6.02 6.95 -24.46
CA HIS A 294 5.93 7.85 -25.63
C HIS A 294 4.55 8.52 -25.80
N LYS A 295 3.50 7.93 -25.23
CA LYS A 295 2.11 8.38 -25.41
C LYS A 295 1.84 9.53 -24.46
N CYS A 296 1.31 10.64 -24.96
CA CYS A 296 1.02 11.91 -24.28
C CYS A 296 2.15 12.51 -23.40
N ALA A 297 3.28 11.82 -23.28
CA ALA A 297 4.52 12.32 -22.72
C ALA A 297 5.10 13.43 -23.61
N PRO A 298 5.83 14.38 -23.02
CA PRO A 298 6.55 15.39 -23.77
C PRO A 298 7.55 14.72 -24.73
N LYS A 299 7.76 15.33 -25.89
CA LYS A 299 8.67 14.75 -26.89
C LYS A 299 10.12 14.98 -26.49
N LYS A 300 10.99 14.03 -26.83
CA LYS A 300 12.43 14.10 -26.53
C LYS A 300 13.09 15.39 -27.04
N TYR A 301 12.66 15.91 -28.19
CA TYR A 301 13.19 17.16 -28.74
C TYR A 301 12.71 18.42 -27.99
N GLU A 302 11.60 18.35 -27.23
CA GLU A 302 11.06 19.48 -26.45
C GLU A 302 11.73 19.59 -25.08
N VAL A 303 12.01 18.44 -24.45
CA VAL A 303 12.49 18.39 -23.05
C VAL A 303 13.89 17.78 -22.90
N GLY A 304 14.51 17.31 -23.98
CA GLY A 304 15.87 16.77 -24.00
C GLY A 304 16.00 15.29 -23.63
N PHE A 305 14.96 14.67 -23.08
CA PHE A 305 14.96 13.25 -22.67
C PHE A 305 13.63 12.56 -22.98
N GLN A 306 13.65 11.22 -23.03
CA GLN A 306 12.43 10.42 -23.14
C GLN A 306 11.89 10.13 -21.74
N THR A 307 10.60 10.34 -21.52
CA THR A 307 9.97 9.99 -20.22
C THR A 307 10.17 8.50 -19.95
N VAL A 308 10.59 8.17 -18.73
CA VAL A 308 10.88 6.79 -18.30
C VAL A 308 10.14 6.44 -17.01
N ILE A 309 9.80 5.17 -16.83
CA ILE A 309 9.14 4.64 -15.63
C ILE A 309 9.78 3.33 -15.15
N GLY A 310 9.65 3.08 -13.85
CA GLY A 310 9.91 1.80 -13.20
C GLY A 310 8.75 0.82 -13.40
N MET A 311 8.10 0.37 -12.30
CA MET A 311 6.92 -0.52 -12.33
C MET A 311 5.57 0.24 -12.33
N GLN A 312 5.56 1.54 -12.60
CA GLN A 312 4.34 2.36 -12.80
C GLN A 312 3.44 1.78 -13.90
N ASP A 313 2.16 2.16 -13.95
CA ASP A 313 1.31 1.70 -15.06
C ASP A 313 1.59 2.47 -16.35
N SER A 314 1.82 3.78 -16.28
CA SER A 314 1.99 4.59 -17.50
C SER A 314 2.86 5.83 -17.33
N TYR A 315 2.91 6.49 -16.16
CA TYR A 315 3.72 7.70 -15.97
C TYR A 315 4.38 7.75 -14.60
N PRO A 316 5.46 8.54 -14.45
CA PRO A 316 6.25 8.66 -13.22
C PRO A 316 5.45 9.07 -11.98
N ILE A 317 4.59 10.08 -12.12
CA ILE A 317 3.89 10.72 -11.01
C ILE A 317 2.40 10.81 -11.35
N HIS A 318 1.57 10.64 -10.33
CA HIS A 318 0.14 10.85 -10.42
C HIS A 318 -0.30 11.90 -9.37
N ILE A 319 -1.00 12.95 -9.82
CA ILE A 319 -1.50 14.05 -8.99
C ILE A 319 -3.03 14.01 -8.97
N ILE A 320 -3.63 14.33 -7.82
CA ILE A 320 -5.08 14.46 -7.68
C ILE A 320 -5.46 15.57 -6.71
N ASN A 321 -6.51 16.32 -7.02
CA ASN A 321 -7.04 17.34 -6.13
C ASN A 321 -8.03 16.75 -5.14
N MET A 322 -7.92 17.14 -3.88
CA MET A 322 -8.86 16.72 -2.84
C MET A 322 -10.29 17.18 -3.14
N ALA A 323 -10.50 18.37 -3.71
CA ALA A 323 -11.85 18.85 -4.04
C ALA A 323 -12.54 17.95 -5.08
N SER A 324 -11.78 17.43 -6.06
CA SER A 324 -12.27 16.47 -7.06
C SER A 324 -12.71 15.15 -6.43
N ILE A 325 -11.97 14.66 -5.42
CA ILE A 325 -12.34 13.43 -4.69
C ILE A 325 -13.62 13.63 -3.89
N HIS A 326 -13.75 14.79 -3.22
CA HIS A 326 -14.95 15.15 -2.46
C HIS A 326 -16.18 15.30 -3.35
N ASP A 327 -16.03 15.89 -4.54
CA ASP A 327 -17.11 15.98 -5.51
C ASP A 327 -17.59 14.58 -5.93
N VAL A 328 -16.66 13.67 -6.27
CA VAL A 328 -16.99 12.27 -6.59
C VAL A 328 -17.69 11.60 -5.41
N ALA A 329 -17.17 11.77 -4.20
CA ALA A 329 -17.76 11.21 -2.98
C ALA A 329 -19.20 11.68 -2.77
N SER A 330 -19.50 12.96 -3.05
CA SER A 330 -20.84 13.54 -2.90
C SER A 330 -21.88 12.96 -3.87
N LYS A 331 -21.43 12.38 -4.99
CA LYS A 331 -22.26 11.80 -6.05
C LYS A 331 -22.39 10.28 -5.96
N LEU A 332 -21.73 9.65 -4.98
CA LEU A 332 -21.88 8.22 -4.75
C LEU A 332 -23.31 7.88 -4.29
N PRO A 333 -23.83 6.69 -4.65
CA PRO A 333 -25.15 6.27 -4.22
C PRO A 333 -25.23 6.16 -2.69
N THR A 334 -26.21 6.84 -2.09
CA THR A 334 -26.44 6.90 -0.64
C THR A 334 -27.51 5.92 -0.15
N GLY A 335 -27.86 4.91 -0.96
CA GLY A 335 -28.93 3.94 -0.67
C GLY A 335 -28.63 2.98 0.50
N LYS A 336 -29.69 2.47 1.15
CA LYS A 336 -29.58 1.47 2.22
C LYS A 336 -28.85 0.22 1.71
N PRO A 337 -27.78 -0.24 2.37
CA PRO A 337 -27.13 -1.48 1.96
C PRO A 337 -28.01 -2.70 2.17
N GLU A 338 -28.00 -3.61 1.19
CA GLU A 338 -28.31 -5.04 1.36
C GLU A 338 -27.56 -5.62 2.58
N PRO A 339 -28.05 -6.68 3.25
CA PRO A 339 -27.45 -7.24 4.47
C PRO A 339 -25.96 -7.63 4.32
N GLU A 340 -25.50 -7.87 3.10
CA GLU A 340 -24.11 -8.21 2.76
C GLU A 340 -23.18 -6.97 2.67
N HIS A 341 -23.73 -5.76 2.64
CA HIS A 341 -23.03 -4.49 2.49
C HIS A 341 -22.97 -3.67 3.80
N ILE A 342 -22.68 -4.31 4.93
CA ILE A 342 -22.59 -3.65 6.26
C ILE A 342 -21.62 -2.45 6.27
N TRP A 343 -20.60 -2.45 5.41
CA TRP A 343 -19.64 -1.35 5.28
C TRP A 343 -20.23 -0.07 4.66
N GLN A 344 -21.30 -0.19 3.85
CA GLN A 344 -21.98 0.96 3.22
C GLN A 344 -22.68 1.89 4.20
N ARG A 345 -22.91 1.45 5.46
CA ARG A 345 -23.49 2.31 6.53
C ARG A 345 -22.66 3.57 6.86
N ARG A 346 -21.42 3.70 6.36
CA ARG A 346 -20.53 4.86 6.57
C ARG A 346 -20.21 5.68 5.31
N HIS A 347 -20.81 5.36 4.15
CA HIS A 347 -20.38 5.89 2.84
C HIS A 347 -20.94 7.28 2.50
N THR A 348 -20.59 8.29 3.30
CA THR A 348 -20.46 9.68 2.81
C THR A 348 -19.00 10.04 2.48
N LEU A 349 -18.06 9.10 2.65
CA LEU A 349 -16.62 9.37 2.68
C LEU A 349 -15.84 8.37 1.80
N LEU A 350 -15.48 8.79 0.58
CA LEU A 350 -14.62 8.03 -0.33
C LEU A 350 -13.14 8.18 0.07
N ASP A 351 -12.46 7.07 0.35
CA ASP A 351 -11.02 7.11 0.68
C ASP A 351 -10.18 7.50 -0.56
N ALA A 352 -9.46 8.60 -0.44
CA ALA A 352 -8.64 9.16 -1.51
C ALA A 352 -7.53 8.19 -1.97
N LEU A 353 -7.04 7.31 -1.08
CA LEU A 353 -5.99 6.34 -1.38
C LEU A 353 -6.40 5.27 -2.40
N ARG A 354 -7.71 5.11 -2.66
CA ARG A 354 -8.25 4.26 -3.73
C ARG A 354 -7.71 4.64 -5.11
N PHE A 355 -7.37 5.91 -5.33
CA PHE A 355 -6.87 6.43 -6.60
C PHE A 355 -5.35 6.33 -6.76
N ARG A 356 -4.64 5.97 -5.68
CA ARG A 356 -3.19 5.73 -5.64
C ARG A 356 -2.35 6.86 -6.26
N ALA A 357 -2.69 8.10 -5.93
CA ALA A 357 -1.88 9.26 -6.29
C ALA A 357 -0.63 9.36 -5.43
N ASN A 358 0.40 9.98 -6.00
CA ASN A 358 1.65 10.26 -5.32
C ASN A 358 1.62 11.62 -4.66
N ILE A 359 1.00 12.61 -5.30
CA ILE A 359 0.86 13.97 -4.78
C ILE A 359 -0.63 14.30 -4.70
N TYR A 360 -1.10 14.58 -3.49
CA TYR A 360 -2.44 15.10 -3.27
C TYR A 360 -2.35 16.60 -3.07
N ILE A 361 -3.16 17.36 -3.80
CA ILE A 361 -3.15 18.82 -3.74
C ILE A 361 -4.46 19.35 -3.13
N THR A 362 -4.38 20.56 -2.58
CA THR A 362 -5.53 21.28 -2.02
C THR A 362 -5.48 22.74 -2.42
N GLY A 363 -6.65 23.39 -2.48
CA GLY A 363 -6.78 24.80 -2.87
C GLY A 363 -7.59 25.01 -4.16
N PRO A 364 -7.29 24.30 -5.27
CA PRO A 364 -8.04 24.49 -6.52
C PRO A 364 -9.49 24.01 -6.43
N PRO A 365 -10.43 24.60 -7.20
CA PRO A 365 -11.77 24.06 -7.40
C PRO A 365 -11.75 22.61 -7.89
N ALA A 366 -12.84 21.87 -7.65
CA ALA A 366 -12.95 20.49 -8.14
C ALA A 366 -12.72 20.43 -9.65
N PHE A 367 -11.86 19.50 -10.05
CA PHE A 367 -11.46 19.22 -11.43
C PHE A 367 -10.63 20.31 -12.13
N ALA A 368 -10.23 21.37 -11.44
CA ALA A 368 -9.38 22.40 -12.03
C ALA A 368 -8.07 21.84 -12.59
N GLU A 369 -7.58 20.72 -12.04
CA GLU A 369 -6.37 20.04 -12.51
C GLU A 369 -6.50 19.43 -13.93
N ASP A 370 -7.72 19.21 -14.43
CA ASP A 370 -7.96 18.50 -15.69
C ASP A 370 -7.41 19.22 -16.92
N ASP A 371 -7.19 20.54 -16.82
CA ASP A 371 -6.78 21.41 -17.92
C ASP A 371 -5.32 21.89 -17.77
N TRP A 372 -4.59 21.42 -16.76
CA TRP A 372 -3.19 21.83 -16.57
C TRP A 372 -2.30 21.17 -17.61
N LYS A 373 -1.36 21.92 -18.22
CA LYS A 373 -0.34 21.40 -19.14
C LYS A 373 1.06 21.50 -18.54
N LYS A 374 1.34 22.57 -17.81
CA LYS A 374 2.58 22.74 -17.06
C LYS A 374 2.30 23.31 -15.68
N ALA A 375 2.99 22.78 -14.69
CA ALA A 375 2.91 23.25 -13.31
C ALA A 375 4.32 23.40 -12.72
N LYS A 376 4.46 24.24 -11.71
CA LYS A 376 5.68 24.45 -10.95
C LYS A 376 5.39 24.20 -9.48
N LEU A 377 6.21 23.36 -8.86
CA LEU A 377 6.24 23.22 -7.41
C LEU A 377 7.33 24.14 -6.85
N THR A 378 7.01 24.92 -5.84
CA THR A 378 7.97 25.79 -5.15
C THR A 378 8.02 25.41 -3.67
N SER A 379 9.21 25.03 -3.23
CA SER A 379 9.46 24.66 -1.83
C SER A 379 9.79 25.87 -0.97
N SER A 380 9.72 25.70 0.36
CA SER A 380 10.07 26.74 1.34
C SER A 380 11.47 27.31 1.14
N ASP A 381 12.39 26.48 0.65
CA ASP A 381 13.80 26.83 0.46
C ASP A 381 14.04 27.55 -0.87
N SER A 382 12.97 28.06 -1.52
CA SER A 382 12.98 28.73 -2.83
C SER A 382 13.46 27.88 -4.01
N SER A 383 13.63 26.57 -3.82
CA SER A 383 13.82 25.63 -4.91
C SER A 383 12.51 25.45 -5.68
N SER A 384 12.58 25.38 -7.00
CA SER A 384 11.42 25.17 -7.86
C SER A 384 11.62 23.98 -8.79
N LEU A 385 10.55 23.23 -9.04
CA LEU A 385 10.54 22.09 -9.95
C LEU A 385 9.44 22.24 -10.98
N LYS A 386 9.81 22.15 -12.25
CA LYS A 386 8.85 22.16 -13.35
C LYS A 386 8.32 20.76 -13.63
N LEU A 387 7.02 20.70 -13.85
CA LEU A 387 6.27 19.48 -14.14
C LEU A 387 5.53 19.65 -15.46
N HIS A 388 5.61 18.62 -16.30
CA HIS A 388 4.74 18.49 -17.46
C HIS A 388 3.55 17.61 -17.10
N ILE A 389 2.35 18.15 -17.28
CA ILE A 389 1.11 17.42 -17.07
C ILE A 389 0.77 16.73 -18.39
N SER A 390 0.98 15.42 -18.43
CA SER A 390 1.05 14.67 -19.68
C SER A 390 -0.34 14.27 -20.20
N CYS A 391 -1.21 13.75 -19.34
CA CYS A 391 -2.59 13.48 -19.70
C CYS A 391 -3.49 13.28 -18.47
N ARG A 392 -4.80 13.26 -18.71
CA ARG A 392 -5.79 12.84 -17.72
C ARG A 392 -5.59 11.37 -17.34
N SER A 393 -5.81 11.04 -16.06
CA SER A 393 -5.70 9.66 -15.57
C SER A 393 -7.00 8.89 -15.79
N THR A 394 -7.00 8.03 -16.80
CA THR A 394 -8.13 7.11 -17.04
C THR A 394 -8.26 6.11 -15.90
N ARG A 395 -9.49 5.87 -15.42
CA ARG A 395 -9.78 5.02 -14.27
C ARG A 395 -10.32 3.66 -14.71
N CYS A 396 -9.73 2.63 -14.12
CA CYS A 396 -10.17 1.25 -14.22
C CYS A 396 -10.92 0.82 -12.94
N LYS A 397 -11.16 -0.49 -12.74
CA LYS A 397 -11.80 -1.01 -11.53
C LYS A 397 -10.96 -0.96 -10.25
N LEU A 398 -9.70 -0.51 -10.32
CA LEU A 398 -8.81 -0.50 -9.14
C LEU A 398 -9.39 0.32 -7.96
N PRO A 399 -9.93 1.54 -8.15
CA PRO A 399 -10.47 2.34 -7.05
C PRO A 399 -11.66 1.71 -6.32
N ASN A 400 -12.26 0.66 -6.88
CA ASN A 400 -13.33 -0.07 -6.21
C ASN A 400 -12.84 -0.88 -5.00
N VAL A 401 -11.56 -1.21 -4.95
CA VAL A 401 -10.94 -1.89 -3.82
C VAL A 401 -10.79 -0.92 -2.67
N ASP A 402 -11.37 -1.27 -1.52
CA ASP A 402 -11.14 -0.54 -0.28
C ASP A 402 -9.73 -0.84 0.25
N PRO A 403 -8.86 0.16 0.44
CA PRO A 403 -7.51 -0.08 0.93
C PRO A 403 -7.47 -0.62 2.37
N LYS A 404 -8.48 -0.30 3.20
CA LYS A 404 -8.55 -0.71 4.61
C LYS A 404 -9.15 -2.09 4.78
N THR A 405 -10.09 -2.53 3.94
CA THR A 405 -10.71 -3.87 4.07
C THR A 405 -10.18 -4.86 3.05
N ALA A 406 -9.53 -4.40 1.96
CA ALA A 406 -9.19 -5.19 0.80
C ALA A 406 -10.40 -5.87 0.13
N VAL A 407 -11.60 -5.34 0.34
CA VAL A 407 -12.82 -5.81 -0.33
C VAL A 407 -13.05 -4.92 -1.56
N ALA A 408 -13.29 -5.55 -2.70
CA ALA A 408 -13.64 -4.86 -3.94
C ALA A 408 -15.15 -4.66 -4.02
N ASP A 409 -15.59 -3.41 -4.13
CA ASP A 409 -16.96 -3.14 -4.54
C ASP A 409 -17.15 -3.54 -6.01
N ARG A 410 -18.32 -4.10 -6.33
CA ARG A 410 -18.61 -4.58 -7.69
C ARG A 410 -18.57 -3.45 -8.72
N ASN A 411 -19.03 -2.24 -8.35
CA ASN A 411 -19.37 -1.17 -9.29
C ASN A 411 -18.77 0.19 -8.91
N GLU A 412 -18.68 0.54 -7.63
CA GLU A 412 -18.31 1.88 -7.18
C GLU A 412 -16.84 2.00 -6.76
N PRO A 413 -16.17 3.16 -6.96
CA PRO A 413 -16.71 4.43 -7.48
C PRO A 413 -16.69 4.53 -9.01
N LEU A 414 -16.27 3.47 -9.73
CA LEU A 414 -16.08 3.54 -11.18
C LEU A 414 -17.38 3.84 -11.94
N THR A 415 -18.51 3.32 -11.49
CA THR A 415 -19.81 3.57 -12.14
C THR A 415 -20.22 5.02 -12.01
N THR A 416 -20.14 5.58 -10.79
CA THR A 416 -20.35 7.02 -10.56
C THR A 416 -19.43 7.87 -11.43
N LEU A 417 -18.14 7.53 -11.53
CA LEU A 417 -17.21 8.24 -12.41
C LEU A 417 -17.61 8.14 -13.89
N ARG A 418 -18.02 6.97 -14.38
CA ARG A 418 -18.43 6.79 -15.78
C ARG A 418 -19.65 7.62 -16.17
N ASN A 419 -20.52 7.94 -15.21
CA ASN A 419 -21.73 8.70 -15.49
C ASN A 419 -21.47 10.15 -15.90
N TYR A 420 -20.38 10.77 -15.43
CA TYR A 420 -20.13 12.20 -15.70
C TYR A 420 -18.66 12.60 -15.91
N ARG A 421 -17.72 11.65 -15.77
CA ARG A 421 -16.27 11.91 -15.86
C ARG A 421 -15.61 11.29 -17.09
N VAL A 422 -16.38 10.90 -18.11
CA VAL A 422 -15.84 10.54 -19.43
C VAL A 422 -15.66 11.83 -20.22
N ILE A 423 -14.59 12.57 -19.89
CA ILE A 423 -14.34 13.94 -20.38
C ILE A 423 -13.24 14.04 -21.43
N ASP A 424 -12.52 12.95 -21.68
CA ASP A 424 -11.39 12.95 -22.62
C ASP A 424 -11.84 12.41 -23.98
N ALA A 425 -11.75 13.22 -25.03
CA ALA A 425 -12.18 12.82 -26.38
C ALA A 425 -11.41 11.60 -26.92
N GLY A 426 -10.21 11.32 -26.40
CA GLY A 426 -9.36 10.20 -26.79
C GLY A 426 -9.62 8.90 -26.03
N SER A 427 -10.50 8.91 -25.02
CA SER A 427 -10.78 7.73 -24.19
C SER A 427 -12.24 7.63 -23.76
N LYS A 428 -12.82 6.43 -23.89
CA LYS A 428 -14.16 6.13 -23.34
C LYS A 428 -14.15 5.83 -21.83
N ASN A 429 -12.98 5.91 -21.18
CA ASN A 429 -12.84 5.66 -19.76
C ASN A 429 -13.05 6.96 -18.96
N ALA A 430 -13.62 6.82 -17.77
CA ALA A 430 -13.74 7.95 -16.85
C ALA A 430 -12.36 8.44 -16.39
N CYS A 431 -12.21 9.75 -16.21
CA CYS A 431 -10.95 10.39 -15.83
C CYS A 431 -11.08 11.11 -14.48
N LEU A 432 -10.03 11.00 -13.67
CA LEU A 432 -9.92 11.74 -12.42
C LEU A 432 -8.44 11.89 -12.11
N GLY A 433 -7.93 13.07 -11.78
CA GLY A 433 -6.50 13.29 -11.55
C GLY A 433 -5.64 13.20 -12.81
N MET A 434 -4.37 13.59 -12.68
CA MET A 434 -3.47 13.84 -13.80
C MET A 434 -2.18 13.03 -13.72
N GLN A 435 -1.75 12.50 -14.86
CA GLN A 435 -0.45 11.85 -15.02
C GLN A 435 0.61 12.89 -15.34
N VAL A 436 1.77 12.78 -14.68
CA VAL A 436 2.78 13.84 -14.67
C VAL A 436 4.16 13.27 -14.98
N THR A 437 4.87 13.98 -15.86
CA THR A 437 6.29 13.79 -16.14
C THR A 437 7.07 14.92 -15.45
N PRO A 438 7.95 14.62 -14.49
CA PRO A 438 8.87 15.63 -13.95
C PRO A 438 9.87 16.03 -15.03
N LEU A 439 10.10 17.34 -15.20
CA LEU A 439 11.06 17.86 -16.18
C LEU A 439 12.47 18.00 -15.60
N GLU A 440 12.56 18.08 -14.28
CA GLU A 440 13.77 18.34 -13.51
C GLU A 440 13.76 17.44 -12.26
N GLU A 441 14.94 17.08 -11.76
CA GLU A 441 15.08 16.38 -10.48
C GLU A 441 15.18 17.37 -9.31
N GLY A 442 14.64 16.98 -8.15
CA GLY A 442 14.77 17.79 -6.94
C GLY A 442 14.01 17.20 -5.76
N SER A 443 13.44 18.04 -4.90
CA SER A 443 12.62 17.61 -3.77
C SER A 443 11.26 18.27 -3.74
N VAL A 444 10.26 17.53 -3.26
CA VAL A 444 8.92 18.03 -2.92
C VAL A 444 8.62 17.71 -1.46
N ALA A 445 8.00 18.66 -0.76
CA ALA A 445 7.51 18.50 0.60
C ALA A 445 6.02 18.82 0.71
N VAL A 446 5.38 18.30 1.75
CA VAL A 446 4.03 18.71 2.13
C VAL A 446 4.05 20.20 2.50
N GLY A 447 3.08 20.94 1.98
CA GLY A 447 3.01 22.40 2.12
C GLY A 447 3.65 23.19 0.97
N ASP A 448 4.43 22.55 0.09
CA ASP A 448 4.98 23.21 -1.10
C ASP A 448 3.86 23.81 -1.96
N GLN A 449 4.12 24.98 -2.53
CA GLN A 449 3.15 25.70 -3.35
C GLN A 449 3.12 25.14 -4.77
N ILE A 450 1.94 25.06 -5.36
CA ILE A 450 1.74 24.68 -6.77
C ILE A 450 1.22 25.85 -7.59
N GLU A 451 1.95 26.20 -8.63
CA GLU A 451 1.61 27.25 -9.59
C GLU A 451 1.39 26.64 -10.97
N VAL A 452 0.29 27.00 -11.63
CA VAL A 452 0.01 26.55 -13.00
C VAL A 452 0.66 27.53 -13.97
N LEU A 453 1.53 27.02 -14.83
CA LEU A 453 2.24 27.82 -15.82
C LEU A 453 1.51 27.86 -17.17
N GLU A 454 0.78 26.79 -17.49
CA GLU A 454 0.10 26.65 -18.77
C GLU A 454 -1.14 25.76 -18.61
N THR A 455 -2.25 26.17 -19.23
CA THR A 455 -3.51 25.41 -19.32
C THR A 455 -3.85 25.11 -20.76
N GLY A 456 -4.60 24.05 -21.01
CA GLY A 456 -5.07 23.68 -22.34
C GLY A 456 -5.75 22.31 -22.36
N GLU A 457 -6.18 21.91 -23.55
CA GLU A 457 -6.89 20.65 -23.71
C GLU A 457 -5.96 19.43 -23.65
N HIS A 458 -6.52 18.31 -23.19
CA HIS A 458 -5.89 17.00 -23.26
C HIS A 458 -6.66 16.08 -24.19
N LEU A 459 -5.91 15.30 -24.95
CA LEU A 459 -6.40 14.22 -25.78
C LEU A 459 -5.60 12.96 -25.46
N PHE A 460 -6.25 11.98 -24.86
CA PHE A 460 -5.64 10.72 -24.51
C PHE A 460 -5.33 9.89 -25.76
N ILE A 461 -4.06 9.56 -25.98
CA ILE A 461 -3.65 8.73 -27.11
C ILE A 461 -3.60 7.27 -26.64
N GLY A 462 -4.65 6.51 -26.94
CA GLY A 462 -4.66 5.04 -26.82
C GLY A 462 -3.94 4.38 -28.01
N GLY A 463 -3.05 3.43 -27.76
CA GLY A 463 -2.32 2.73 -28.84
C GLY A 463 -1.39 1.64 -28.33
N GLU A 464 -0.84 0.80 -29.21
CA GLU A 464 -0.03 -0.38 -28.89
C GLU A 464 1.44 0.00 -28.62
N GLY A 465 2.05 -0.53 -27.56
CA GLY A 465 3.49 -0.39 -27.33
C GLY A 465 4.25 -1.46 -28.12
N PRO A 466 5.55 -1.26 -28.39
CA PRO A 466 6.36 -2.29 -29.03
C PRO A 466 6.37 -3.56 -28.17
N LYS A 467 6.01 -4.71 -28.76
CA LYS A 467 6.28 -6.01 -28.15
C LYS A 467 7.79 -6.21 -28.19
N VAL A 468 8.40 -6.37 -27.02
CA VAL A 468 9.73 -6.98 -26.97
C VAL A 468 9.49 -8.48 -27.00
N ASP A 469 9.82 -9.11 -28.12
CA ASP A 469 9.92 -10.56 -28.21
C ASP A 469 11.19 -10.95 -27.46
N GLY A 470 11.00 -11.67 -26.34
CA GLY A 470 12.08 -12.13 -25.46
C GLY A 470 12.76 -13.38 -25.97
#